data_AF-A0A6M0HKY0-F1
#
_entry.id   AF-A0A6M0HKY0-F1
#
_cell.length_a   1.000
_cell.length_b   1.000
_cell.length_c   1.000
_cell.angle_alpha   90.00
_cell.angle_beta   90.00
_cell.angle_gamma   90.00
#
_symmetry.space_group_name_H-M   'P 1'
#
loop_
_entity.id
_entity.type
_entity.pdbx_description
1 polymer ?
#
loop_
_entity_poly.entity_id
_entity_poly.type
_entity_poly.pdbx_seq_one_letter_code
_entity_poly.pdbx_strand_id
1 'polypeptide(L)'
;MLIIVKPDNPRVQADRAIKAHLETRGYSVTLGSQYDPVAQADGYDLVVLSSNIRSRDLLGAYRTVPVPVLTWESDLLDDMAMTGRKLGRDFGKDPAEHFVWLVNAPHPLAAGLPAGVNTVYGKDAPMNWGKPGLGASIIATVQGEPDHAVIFGYERGATMDYDAIAPARRTMVFLDNETFGNLTPAGAALFDAAIDWTAGQTAPPK
;
A
#
# COMPACT_ATOMS: atom_id res chain seq x y z
N MET A 1 -11.15 -2.42 -9.82
CA MET A 1 -9.79 -1.97 -9.48
C MET A 1 -8.78 -2.46 -10.51
N LEU A 2 -7.66 -1.75 -10.61
CA LEU A 2 -6.52 -2.09 -11.45
C LEU A 2 -5.29 -2.36 -10.59
N ILE A 3 -4.70 -3.54 -10.69
CA ILE A 3 -3.39 -3.83 -10.08
C ILE A 3 -2.33 -3.73 -11.19
N ILE A 4 -1.39 -2.81 -11.03
CA ILE A 4 -0.26 -2.64 -11.94
C ILE A 4 0.81 -3.66 -11.58
N VAL A 5 1.20 -4.45 -12.57
CA VAL A 5 2.19 -5.52 -12.44
C VAL A 5 3.23 -5.45 -13.54
N LYS A 6 4.36 -6.10 -13.33
CA LYS A 6 5.30 -6.42 -14.40
C LYS A 6 4.97 -7.81 -14.96
N PRO A 7 4.37 -7.93 -16.16
CA PRO A 7 3.83 -9.21 -16.64
C PRO A 7 4.90 -10.28 -16.89
N ASP A 8 6.13 -9.88 -17.20
CA ASP A 8 7.29 -10.75 -17.42
C ASP A 8 8.07 -11.10 -16.13
N ASN A 9 7.66 -10.56 -14.97
CA ASN A 9 8.25 -10.91 -13.68
C ASN A 9 7.65 -12.25 -13.18
N PRO A 10 8.45 -13.30 -12.91
CA PRO A 10 7.92 -14.57 -12.40
C PRO A 10 7.17 -14.43 -11.07
N ARG A 11 7.44 -13.37 -10.29
CA ARG A 11 6.74 -13.07 -9.03
C ARG A 11 5.31 -12.58 -9.21
N VAL A 12 4.86 -12.34 -10.44
CA VAL A 12 3.47 -11.95 -10.75
C VAL A 12 2.43 -12.95 -10.22
N GLN A 13 2.85 -14.18 -9.89
CA GLN A 13 2.00 -15.17 -9.23
C GLN A 13 1.50 -14.70 -7.85
N ALA A 14 2.29 -13.92 -7.10
CA ALA A 14 1.83 -13.29 -5.87
C ALA A 14 0.72 -12.27 -6.14
N ASP A 15 0.83 -11.48 -7.21
CA ASP A 15 -0.21 -10.52 -7.62
C ASP A 15 -1.50 -11.23 -8.06
N ARG A 16 -1.37 -12.41 -8.70
CA ARG A 16 -2.53 -13.25 -9.03
C ARG A 16 -3.23 -13.81 -7.79
N ALA A 17 -2.48 -14.16 -6.74
CA ALA A 17 -3.06 -14.59 -5.48
C ALA A 17 -3.82 -13.44 -4.78
N ILE A 18 -3.26 -12.22 -4.81
CA ILE A 18 -3.95 -11.01 -4.32
C ILE A 18 -5.22 -10.74 -5.12
N LYS A 19 -5.14 -10.82 -6.45
CA LYS A 19 -6.31 -10.70 -7.33
C LYS A 19 -7.41 -11.70 -6.93
N ALA A 20 -7.06 -12.97 -6.80
CA ALA A 20 -8.02 -14.02 -6.45
C ALA A 20 -8.68 -13.75 -5.09
N HIS A 21 -7.90 -13.35 -4.07
CA HIS A 21 -8.42 -12.94 -2.77
C HIS A 21 -9.43 -11.80 -2.89
N LEU A 22 -9.07 -10.72 -3.59
CA LEU A 22 -9.93 -9.55 -3.74
C LEU A 22 -11.21 -9.86 -4.55
N GLU A 23 -11.15 -10.77 -5.51
CA GLU A 23 -12.33 -11.26 -6.23
C GLU A 23 -13.26 -12.08 -5.33
N THR A 24 -12.73 -12.87 -4.39
CA THR A 24 -13.58 -13.53 -3.37
C THR A 24 -14.30 -12.53 -2.45
N ARG A 25 -13.77 -11.30 -2.36
CA ARG A 25 -14.38 -10.18 -1.64
C ARG A 25 -15.34 -9.34 -2.50
N GLY A 26 -15.61 -9.74 -3.74
CA GLY A 26 -16.58 -9.04 -4.62
C GLY A 26 -15.98 -7.91 -5.48
N TYR A 27 -14.67 -7.65 -5.39
CA TYR A 27 -14.04 -6.69 -6.28
C TYR A 27 -13.90 -7.24 -7.70
N SER A 28 -14.20 -6.41 -8.70
CA SER A 28 -13.75 -6.65 -10.08
C SER A 28 -12.29 -6.21 -10.22
N VAL A 29 -11.39 -7.15 -10.51
CA VAL A 29 -9.94 -6.90 -10.51
C VAL A 29 -9.31 -7.19 -11.87
N THR A 30 -8.65 -6.18 -12.44
CA THR A 30 -7.81 -6.31 -13.63
C THR A 30 -6.34 -6.24 -13.25
N LEU A 31 -5.51 -7.11 -13.84
CA LEU A 31 -4.05 -6.92 -13.82
C LEU A 31 -3.66 -6.14 -15.08
N GLY A 32 -3.10 -4.94 -14.90
CA GLY A 32 -2.56 -4.11 -15.98
C GLY A 32 -1.04 -4.17 -16.03
N SER A 33 -0.45 -4.01 -17.21
CA SER A 33 1.00 -3.96 -17.35
C SER A 33 1.52 -2.58 -16.93
N GLN A 34 2.66 -2.55 -16.24
CA GLN A 34 3.39 -1.29 -15.98
C GLN A 34 3.83 -0.56 -17.27
N TYR A 35 3.83 -1.25 -18.42
CA TYR A 35 4.17 -0.67 -19.72
C TYR A 35 2.96 -0.06 -20.45
N ASP A 36 1.75 -0.30 -19.94
CA ASP A 36 0.53 0.25 -20.52
C ASP A 36 0.38 1.75 -20.15
N PRO A 37 -0.36 2.55 -20.95
CA PRO A 37 -0.56 3.96 -20.66
C PRO A 37 -1.24 4.20 -19.31
N VAL A 38 -0.74 5.15 -18.53
CA VAL A 38 -1.31 5.52 -17.21
C VAL A 38 -2.76 5.98 -17.29
N ALA A 39 -3.19 6.54 -18.43
CA ALA A 39 -4.57 6.98 -18.66
C ALA A 39 -5.62 5.87 -18.47
N GLN A 40 -5.24 4.58 -18.53
CA GLN A 40 -6.15 3.49 -18.19
C GLN A 40 -6.71 3.59 -16.76
N ALA A 41 -5.98 4.24 -15.84
CA ALA A 41 -6.37 4.42 -14.44
C ALA A 41 -7.74 5.10 -14.30
N ASP A 42 -8.09 5.99 -15.25
CA ASP A 42 -9.36 6.74 -15.25
C ASP A 42 -10.60 5.82 -15.37
N GLY A 43 -10.41 4.59 -15.85
CA GLY A 43 -11.47 3.58 -15.95
C GLY A 43 -11.71 2.76 -14.69
N TYR A 44 -11.03 3.05 -13.56
CA TYR A 44 -11.07 2.24 -12.35
C TYR A 44 -11.28 3.07 -11.08
N ASP A 45 -11.95 2.48 -10.09
CA ASP A 45 -12.20 3.12 -8.78
C ASP A 45 -10.99 3.13 -7.84
N LEU A 46 -9.97 2.32 -8.15
CA LEU A 46 -8.75 2.15 -7.36
C LEU A 46 -7.65 1.61 -8.26
N VAL A 47 -6.46 2.18 -8.12
CA VAL A 47 -5.21 1.63 -8.65
C VAL A 47 -4.35 1.09 -7.50
N VAL A 48 -3.75 -0.07 -7.73
CA VAL A 48 -2.84 -0.73 -6.80
C VAL A 48 -1.48 -0.90 -7.47
N LEU A 49 -0.41 -0.44 -6.82
CA LEU A 49 0.97 -0.56 -7.29
C LEU A 49 1.68 -1.64 -6.47
N SER A 50 1.93 -2.80 -7.09
CA SER A 50 2.62 -3.92 -6.45
C SER A 50 4.14 -3.76 -6.49
N SER A 51 4.87 -4.18 -5.46
CA SER A 51 6.36 -4.22 -5.48
C SER A 51 6.96 -5.17 -6.52
N ASN A 52 6.14 -5.98 -7.20
CA ASN A 52 6.61 -6.80 -8.33
C ASN A 52 6.81 -6.00 -9.62
N ILE A 53 6.44 -4.72 -9.65
CA ILE A 53 6.80 -3.78 -10.72
C ILE A 53 8.30 -3.45 -10.70
N ARG A 54 8.74 -2.70 -11.70
CA ARG A 54 10.02 -1.98 -11.67
C ARG A 54 9.75 -0.50 -11.46
N SER A 55 9.89 -0.04 -10.21
CA SER A 55 9.65 1.36 -9.79
C SER A 55 10.28 2.39 -10.72
N ARG A 56 11.54 2.17 -11.14
CA ARG A 56 12.28 3.04 -12.08
C ARG A 56 11.64 3.24 -13.45
N ASP A 57 10.78 2.32 -13.89
CA ASP A 57 10.07 2.45 -15.17
C ASP A 57 8.78 3.27 -15.01
N LEU A 58 8.26 3.41 -13.78
CA LEU A 58 7.01 4.09 -13.45
C LEU A 58 7.25 5.50 -12.91
N LEU A 59 8.26 5.68 -12.06
CA LEU A 59 8.58 6.94 -11.40
C LEU A 59 7.31 7.58 -10.81
N GLY A 60 7.16 8.91 -10.92
CA GLY A 60 5.98 9.64 -10.47
C GLY A 60 4.74 9.52 -11.37
N ALA A 61 4.65 8.56 -12.30
CA ALA A 61 3.58 8.52 -13.29
C ALA A 61 2.17 8.44 -12.68
N TYR A 62 2.03 7.80 -11.51
CA TYR A 62 0.75 7.68 -10.80
C TYR A 62 0.52 8.77 -9.74
N ARG A 63 1.44 9.73 -9.56
CA ARG A 63 1.33 10.78 -8.53
C ARG A 63 0.04 11.60 -8.68
N THR A 64 -0.24 12.04 -9.89
CA THR A 64 -1.30 13.02 -10.20
C THR A 64 -2.60 12.39 -10.70
N VAL A 65 -2.70 11.06 -10.78
CA VAL A 65 -3.93 10.39 -11.24
C VAL A 65 -5.12 10.76 -10.33
N PRO A 66 -6.30 11.08 -10.87
CA PRO A 66 -7.42 11.56 -10.06
C PRO A 66 -8.13 10.45 -9.27
N VAL A 67 -7.73 9.20 -9.45
CA VAL A 67 -8.30 8.02 -8.77
C VAL A 67 -7.48 7.65 -7.52
N PRO A 68 -8.07 6.99 -6.52
CA PRO A 68 -7.32 6.48 -5.37
C PRO A 68 -6.18 5.53 -5.75
N VAL A 69 -5.08 5.57 -4.98
CA VAL A 69 -3.90 4.74 -5.19
C VAL A 69 -3.47 4.09 -3.88
N LEU A 70 -3.27 2.77 -3.90
CA LEU A 70 -2.60 2.01 -2.85
C LEU A 70 -1.29 1.45 -3.38
N THR A 71 -0.24 1.42 -2.56
CA THR A 71 1.03 0.79 -2.90
C THR A 71 1.56 -0.04 -1.75
N TRP A 72 2.40 -1.02 -2.06
CA TRP A 72 3.37 -1.58 -1.11
C TRP A 72 4.81 -1.50 -1.63
N GLU A 73 5.03 -0.79 -2.73
CA GLU A 73 6.35 -0.48 -3.28
C GLU A 73 6.93 0.76 -2.59
N SER A 74 7.91 0.56 -1.69
CA SER A 74 8.57 1.67 -0.98
C SER A 74 9.37 2.55 -1.94
N ASP A 75 9.96 1.96 -2.98
CA ASP A 75 10.82 2.68 -3.93
C ASP A 75 10.04 3.64 -4.85
N LEU A 76 8.71 3.69 -4.72
CA LEU A 76 7.86 4.66 -5.40
C LEU A 76 7.39 5.79 -4.48
N LEU A 77 7.63 5.72 -3.18
CA LEU A 77 7.00 6.65 -2.24
C LEU A 77 7.47 8.10 -2.43
N ASP A 78 8.75 8.32 -2.70
CA ASP A 78 9.28 9.66 -2.98
C ASP A 78 8.80 10.17 -4.35
N ASP A 79 8.77 9.28 -5.34
CA ASP A 79 8.23 9.53 -6.67
C ASP A 79 6.72 9.79 -6.65
N MET A 80 5.97 9.27 -5.68
CA MET A 80 4.57 9.62 -5.46
C MET A 80 4.38 10.82 -4.54
N ALA A 81 5.47 11.44 -4.11
CA ALA A 81 5.48 12.53 -3.13
C ALA A 81 4.87 12.16 -1.77
N MET A 82 4.81 10.86 -1.44
CA MET A 82 4.27 10.36 -0.18
C MET A 82 5.30 10.40 0.95
N THR A 83 6.59 10.49 0.63
CA THR A 83 7.73 10.60 1.56
C THR A 83 8.85 11.48 0.99
N GLY A 84 9.87 11.74 1.81
CA GLY A 84 11.16 12.32 1.39
C GLY A 84 11.98 11.42 0.44
N ARG A 85 13.08 11.93 -0.13
CA ARG A 85 13.83 11.28 -1.24
C ARG A 85 14.89 10.25 -0.83
N LYS A 86 15.20 10.11 0.47
CA LYS A 86 16.36 9.33 0.89
C LYS A 86 15.97 7.91 1.29
N LEU A 87 16.35 6.93 0.47
CA LEU A 87 16.31 5.52 0.82
C LEU A 87 17.04 5.26 2.16
N GLY A 88 16.42 4.47 3.03
CA GLY A 88 16.91 4.14 4.37
C GLY A 88 16.72 5.25 5.42
N ARG A 89 16.12 6.39 5.04
CA ARG A 89 15.78 7.48 5.97
C ARG A 89 14.32 7.90 5.86
N ASP A 90 13.84 8.05 4.63
CA ASP A 90 12.51 8.56 4.32
C ASP A 90 11.58 7.44 3.80
N PHE A 91 12.15 6.35 3.29
CA PHE A 91 11.45 5.13 2.90
C PHE A 91 12.45 3.97 2.83
N GLY A 92 11.95 2.74 2.85
CA GLY A 92 12.80 1.57 2.68
C GLY A 92 12.10 0.27 3.03
N LYS A 93 12.92 -0.69 3.46
CA LYS A 93 12.50 -2.04 3.75
C LYS A 93 13.26 -2.59 4.94
N ASP A 94 12.53 -3.15 5.89
CA ASP A 94 13.11 -3.89 7.01
C ASP A 94 13.06 -5.38 6.67
N PRO A 95 14.15 -6.14 6.91
CA PRO A 95 14.35 -7.44 6.26
C PRO A 95 13.63 -8.62 6.92
N ALA A 96 13.29 -8.53 8.21
CA ALA A 96 12.84 -9.67 9.00
C ALA A 96 11.87 -9.23 10.09
N GLU A 97 10.66 -8.83 9.67
CA GLU A 97 9.59 -8.42 10.55
C GLU A 97 8.53 -9.51 10.71
N HIS A 98 7.84 -9.47 11.85
CA HIS A 98 6.77 -10.42 12.20
C HIS A 98 5.52 -9.71 12.74
N PHE A 99 5.72 -8.53 13.33
CA PHE A 99 4.69 -7.76 14.02
C PHE A 99 4.65 -6.34 13.49
N VAL A 100 3.52 -5.66 13.72
CA VAL A 100 3.41 -4.21 13.59
C VAL A 100 2.90 -3.63 14.91
N TRP A 101 3.25 -2.38 15.18
CA TRP A 101 2.72 -1.63 16.31
C TRP A 101 1.63 -0.66 15.83
N LEU A 102 0.37 -0.94 16.16
CA LEU A 102 -0.75 -0.05 15.83
C LEU A 102 -0.76 1.17 16.75
N VAL A 103 -0.55 2.35 16.17
CA VAL A 103 -0.51 3.65 16.87
C VAL A 103 -1.84 4.41 16.77
N ASN A 104 -2.70 4.06 15.82
CA ASN A 104 -3.99 4.73 15.59
C ASN A 104 -5.13 3.74 15.33
N ALA A 105 -5.42 2.91 16.34
CA ALA A 105 -6.44 1.85 16.27
C ALA A 105 -7.88 2.31 15.97
N PRO A 106 -8.36 3.50 16.38
CA PRO A 106 -9.71 3.95 16.03
C PRO A 106 -9.92 4.20 14.53
N HIS A 107 -8.85 4.36 13.75
CA HIS A 107 -8.93 4.65 12.33
C HIS A 107 -9.38 3.42 11.52
N PRO A 108 -10.22 3.55 10.46
CA PRO A 108 -10.70 2.41 9.68
C PRO A 108 -9.60 1.51 9.10
N LEU A 109 -8.45 2.09 8.71
CA LEU A 109 -7.25 1.34 8.26
C LEU A 109 -6.69 0.35 9.29
N ALA A 110 -7.02 0.49 10.58
CA ALA A 110 -6.59 -0.43 11.62
C ALA A 110 -7.43 -1.72 11.67
N ALA A 111 -8.43 -1.88 10.79
CA ALA A 111 -9.28 -3.06 10.70
C ALA A 111 -10.01 -3.44 12.00
N GLY A 112 -10.21 -2.47 12.91
CA GLY A 112 -10.79 -2.71 14.23
C GLY A 112 -9.89 -3.49 15.19
N LEU A 113 -8.62 -3.70 14.84
CA LEU A 113 -7.63 -4.33 15.70
C LEU A 113 -7.24 -3.38 16.86
N PRO A 114 -6.88 -3.92 18.03
CA PRO A 114 -6.49 -3.12 19.17
C PRO A 114 -5.13 -2.43 18.94
N ALA A 115 -4.93 -1.29 19.60
CA ALA A 115 -3.64 -0.60 19.62
C ALA A 115 -2.54 -1.49 20.24
N GLY A 116 -1.30 -1.30 19.79
CA GLY A 116 -0.14 -2.09 20.22
C GLY A 116 0.27 -3.18 19.23
N VAL A 117 0.99 -4.18 19.74
CA VAL A 117 1.58 -5.27 18.92
C VAL A 117 0.49 -6.13 18.28
N ASN A 118 0.57 -6.29 16.96
CA ASN A 118 -0.24 -7.23 16.21
C ASN A 118 0.66 -8.11 15.33
N THR A 119 0.49 -9.43 15.41
CA THR A 119 1.20 -10.40 14.57
C THR A 119 0.58 -10.41 13.18
N VAL A 120 1.30 -9.93 12.17
CA VAL A 120 0.77 -9.79 10.80
C VAL A 120 1.33 -10.82 9.83
N TYR A 121 2.49 -11.40 10.14
CA TYR A 121 3.08 -12.47 9.36
C TYR A 121 3.17 -13.77 10.18
N GLY A 122 3.01 -14.92 9.52
CA GLY A 122 3.17 -16.24 10.15
C GLY A 122 4.63 -16.64 10.35
N LYS A 123 5.54 -16.05 9.57
CA LYS A 123 7.00 -16.21 9.65
C LYS A 123 7.67 -14.87 9.37
N ASP A 124 8.87 -14.68 9.88
CA ASP A 124 9.64 -13.45 9.65
C ASP A 124 9.83 -13.21 8.15
N ALA A 125 9.52 -12.00 7.71
CA ALA A 125 9.53 -11.63 6.31
C ALA A 125 9.81 -10.12 6.16
N PRO A 126 10.27 -9.69 4.98
CA PRO A 126 10.50 -8.27 4.75
C PRO A 126 9.20 -7.44 4.81
N MET A 127 9.31 -6.21 5.27
CA MET A 127 8.25 -5.19 5.21
C MET A 127 8.76 -3.92 4.54
N ASN A 128 7.99 -3.41 3.59
CA ASN A 128 8.21 -2.05 3.09
C ASN A 128 7.72 -1.04 4.15
N TRP A 129 8.35 0.14 4.18
CA TRP A 129 7.97 1.25 5.06
C TRP A 129 8.20 2.60 4.39
N GLY A 130 7.53 3.62 4.91
CA GLY A 130 7.72 5.02 4.56
C GLY A 130 7.69 5.92 5.79
N LYS A 131 8.32 7.09 5.68
CA LYS A 131 8.21 8.18 6.66
C LYS A 131 7.36 9.29 6.02
N PRO A 132 6.03 9.24 6.17
CA PRO A 132 5.16 10.20 5.51
C PRO A 132 5.24 11.60 6.13
N GLY A 133 4.90 12.61 5.33
CA GLY A 133 4.70 13.98 5.80
C GLY A 133 3.50 14.12 6.73
N LEU A 134 3.39 15.29 7.36
CA LEU A 134 2.40 15.58 8.43
C LEU A 134 0.93 15.48 8.00
N GLY A 135 0.64 15.48 6.69
CA GLY A 135 -0.72 15.31 6.18
C GLY A 135 -1.22 13.86 6.18
N ALA A 136 -0.37 12.88 6.49
CA ALA A 136 -0.77 11.48 6.58
C ALA A 136 -1.33 11.12 7.96
N SER A 137 -2.29 10.20 7.95
CA SER A 137 -2.62 9.40 9.13
C SER A 137 -1.70 8.18 9.19
N ILE A 138 -0.80 8.14 10.18
CA ILE A 138 0.03 6.98 10.48
C ILE A 138 -0.81 5.99 11.31
N ILE A 139 -0.86 4.74 10.89
CA ILE A 139 -1.73 3.71 11.46
C ILE A 139 -0.91 2.67 12.21
N ALA A 140 0.16 2.19 11.57
CA ALA A 140 1.06 1.19 12.11
C ALA A 140 2.52 1.53 11.78
N THR A 141 3.42 1.19 12.69
CA THR A 141 4.88 1.27 12.49
C THR A 141 5.53 -0.08 12.75
N VAL A 142 6.79 -0.24 12.34
CA VAL A 142 7.65 -1.28 12.89
C VAL A 142 7.81 -1.04 14.40
N GLN A 143 7.88 -2.13 15.18
CA GLN A 143 7.99 -2.02 16.64
C GLN A 143 9.34 -1.44 17.03
N GLY A 144 9.33 -0.35 17.80
CA GLY A 144 10.57 0.34 18.22
C GLY A 144 11.11 1.34 17.20
N GLU A 145 10.55 1.35 15.98
CA GLU A 145 10.97 2.23 14.87
C GLU A 145 9.82 3.16 14.46
N PRO A 146 9.56 4.25 15.19
CA PRO A 146 8.41 5.13 14.96
C PRO A 146 8.45 5.87 13.61
N ASP A 147 9.64 5.99 13.01
CA ASP A 147 9.82 6.60 11.68
C ASP A 147 9.56 5.62 10.53
N HIS A 148 9.46 4.32 10.81
CA HIS A 148 9.15 3.29 9.82
C HIS A 148 7.65 3.00 9.83
N ALA A 149 6.85 3.90 9.26
CA ALA A 149 5.42 3.67 9.10
C ALA A 149 5.18 2.61 8.02
N VAL A 150 4.48 1.55 8.39
CA VAL A 150 4.19 0.40 7.51
C VAL A 150 2.73 0.35 7.08
N ILE A 151 1.87 1.16 7.70
CA ILE A 151 0.54 1.49 7.21
C ILE A 151 0.29 2.97 7.46
N PHE A 152 0.07 3.72 6.39
CA PHE A 152 -0.33 5.12 6.46
C PHE A 152 -1.18 5.51 5.26
N GLY A 153 -1.99 6.56 5.42
CA GLY A 153 -2.88 7.05 4.37
C GLY A 153 -3.00 8.57 4.36
N TYR A 154 -3.10 9.13 3.15
CA TYR A 154 -3.48 10.52 2.91
C TYR A 154 -4.92 10.56 2.40
N GLU A 155 -5.74 11.43 2.99
CA GLU A 155 -7.07 11.75 2.47
C GLU A 155 -6.96 12.60 1.19
N ARG A 156 -8.03 12.64 0.38
CA ARG A 156 -8.10 13.57 -0.75
C ARG A 156 -7.91 15.01 -0.26
N GLY A 157 -7.04 15.76 -0.92
CA GLY A 157 -6.74 17.14 -0.58
C GLY A 157 -5.72 17.30 0.55
N ALA A 158 -5.23 16.21 1.15
CA ALA A 158 -4.16 16.28 2.13
C ALA A 158 -2.84 16.70 1.48
N THR A 159 -2.05 17.48 2.21
CA THR A 159 -0.68 17.84 1.84
C THR A 159 0.23 16.62 1.98
N MET A 160 0.97 16.32 0.92
CA MET A 160 2.06 15.34 0.90
C MET A 160 3.40 16.08 0.78
N ASP A 161 4.51 15.35 0.63
CA ASP A 161 5.83 15.96 0.45
C ASP A 161 5.92 16.80 -0.83
N TYR A 162 6.91 17.70 -0.89
CA TYR A 162 7.14 18.62 -2.02
C TYR A 162 5.94 19.51 -2.35
N ASP A 163 5.14 19.87 -1.34
CA ASP A 163 3.91 20.66 -1.46
C ASP A 163 2.87 20.04 -2.41
N ALA A 164 2.98 18.73 -2.66
CA ALA A 164 2.00 18.00 -3.46
C ALA A 164 0.68 17.87 -2.69
N ILE A 165 -0.44 17.88 -3.41
CA ILE A 165 -1.77 17.65 -2.85
C ILE A 165 -2.28 16.31 -3.36
N ALA A 166 -2.72 15.44 -2.45
CA ALA A 166 -3.29 14.15 -2.80
C ALA A 166 -4.56 14.32 -3.68
N PRO A 167 -4.55 13.95 -4.97
CA PRO A 167 -5.70 14.13 -5.87
C PRO A 167 -6.92 13.31 -5.44
N ALA A 168 -6.64 12.13 -4.87
CA ALA A 168 -7.55 11.21 -4.20
C ALA A 168 -6.77 10.50 -3.08
N ARG A 169 -7.39 9.55 -2.37
CA ARG A 169 -6.71 8.81 -1.29
C ARG A 169 -5.41 8.16 -1.78
N ARG A 170 -4.38 8.18 -0.92
CA ARG A 170 -3.07 7.55 -1.15
C ARG A 170 -2.72 6.69 0.06
N THR A 171 -2.42 5.42 -0.14
CA THR A 171 -2.17 4.49 0.96
C THR A 171 -0.90 3.69 0.71
N MET A 172 -0.14 3.46 1.76
CA MET A 172 0.94 2.49 1.80
C MET A 172 0.58 1.37 2.78
N VAL A 173 0.90 0.12 2.42
CA VAL A 173 0.75 -1.07 3.27
C VAL A 173 2.01 -1.93 3.26
N PHE A 174 2.29 -2.59 4.38
CA PHE A 174 3.55 -3.24 4.79
C PHE A 174 4.09 -4.39 3.91
N LEU A 175 3.36 -4.84 2.89
CA LEU A 175 3.74 -6.02 2.10
C LEU A 175 5.06 -5.84 1.37
N ASP A 176 5.75 -6.95 1.13
CA ASP A 176 6.80 -7.10 0.11
C ASP A 176 6.36 -8.07 -1.01
N ASN A 177 7.18 -8.16 -2.06
CA ASN A 177 6.97 -8.88 -3.32
C ASN A 177 6.14 -10.17 -3.25
N GLU A 178 6.44 -11.05 -2.29
CA GLU A 178 5.85 -12.39 -2.20
C GLU A 178 5.30 -12.70 -0.78
N THR A 179 5.02 -11.66 0.00
CA THR A 179 4.67 -11.81 1.43
C THR A 179 3.17 -11.99 1.69
N PHE A 180 2.31 -11.76 0.70
CA PHE A 180 0.86 -11.88 0.86
C PHE A 180 0.43 -13.27 1.36
N GLY A 181 1.04 -14.35 0.84
CA GLY A 181 0.74 -15.72 1.28
C GLY A 181 1.21 -16.07 2.70
N ASN A 182 1.97 -15.17 3.34
CA ASN A 182 2.49 -15.31 4.70
C ASN A 182 1.65 -14.52 5.73
N LEU A 183 0.58 -13.86 5.32
CA LEU A 183 -0.27 -13.08 6.22
C LEU A 183 -0.98 -13.97 7.25
N THR A 184 -1.00 -13.52 8.50
CA THR A 184 -1.94 -14.03 9.51
C THR A 184 -3.35 -13.49 9.23
N PRO A 185 -4.39 -13.97 9.94
CA PRO A 185 -5.71 -13.34 9.87
C PRO A 185 -5.71 -11.85 10.18
N ALA A 186 -4.88 -11.39 11.13
CA ALA A 186 -4.75 -9.96 11.45
C ALA A 186 -4.06 -9.18 10.32
N GLY A 187 -3.01 -9.75 9.72
CA GLY A 187 -2.34 -9.16 8.56
C GLY A 187 -3.26 -9.05 7.34
N ALA A 188 -4.05 -10.10 7.07
CA ALA A 188 -5.06 -10.11 6.01
C ALA A 188 -6.15 -9.06 6.28
N ALA A 189 -6.63 -8.93 7.52
CA ALA A 189 -7.62 -7.92 7.88
C ALA A 189 -7.10 -6.48 7.67
N LEU A 190 -5.82 -6.21 8.01
CA LEU A 190 -5.19 -4.90 7.75
C LEU A 190 -5.04 -4.62 6.26
N PHE A 191 -4.62 -5.61 5.47
CA PHE A 191 -4.57 -5.49 4.01
C PHE A 191 -5.96 -5.17 3.43
N ASP A 192 -6.97 -5.89 3.89
CA ASP A 192 -8.35 -5.73 3.43
C ASP A 192 -8.93 -4.36 3.78
N ALA A 193 -8.68 -3.88 5.01
CA ALA A 193 -9.06 -2.54 5.44
C ALA A 193 -8.32 -1.45 4.66
N ALA A 194 -7.07 -1.68 4.28
CA ALA A 194 -6.31 -0.76 3.43
C ALA A 194 -6.94 -0.62 2.04
N ILE A 195 -7.36 -1.73 1.43
CA ILE A 195 -8.06 -1.72 0.14
C ILE A 195 -9.40 -0.98 0.26
N ASP A 196 -10.22 -1.34 1.25
CA ASP A 196 -11.56 -0.77 1.42
C ASP A 196 -11.51 0.74 1.68
N TRP A 197 -10.65 1.16 2.61
CA TRP A 197 -10.48 2.58 2.93
C TRP A 197 -9.98 3.35 1.71
N THR A 198 -9.00 2.83 0.98
CA THR A 198 -8.45 3.54 -0.19
C THR A 198 -9.51 3.68 -1.28
N ALA A 199 -10.30 2.64 -1.54
CA ALA A 199 -11.39 2.65 -2.51
C ALA A 199 -12.57 3.56 -2.14
N GLY A 200 -12.57 4.19 -0.96
CA GLY A 200 -13.69 5.02 -0.50
C GLY A 200 -14.88 4.21 0.03
N GLN A 201 -14.68 2.91 0.28
CA GLN A 201 -15.73 2.00 0.71
C GLN A 201 -15.71 1.83 2.23
N THR A 202 -16.91 1.69 2.83
CA THR A 202 -17.04 1.31 4.24
C THR A 202 -17.13 -0.21 4.43
N ALA A 203 -17.22 -0.97 3.33
CA ALA A 203 -17.28 -2.42 3.24
C ALA A 203 -17.06 -2.84 1.77
N PRO A 204 -16.60 -4.07 1.47
CA PRO A 204 -16.39 -4.53 0.09
C PRO A 204 -17.66 -4.40 -0.79
N PRO A 205 -17.52 -4.27 -2.12
CA PRO A 205 -18.66 -4.16 -3.02
C PRO A 205 -19.42 -5.49 -3.04
N LYS A 206 -20.77 -5.41 -2.99
CA LYS A 206 -21.66 -6.58 -3.08
C LYS A 206 -21.64 -7.22 -4.46
#